data_AF-A0A7W1ACU9-F1
#
_entry.id   AF-A0A7W1ACU9-F1
#
_cell.length_a   1.000
_cell.length_b   1.000
_cell.length_c   1.000
_cell.angle_alpha   90.00
_cell.angle_beta   90.00
_cell.angle_gamma   90.00
#
_symmetry.space_group_name_H-M   'P 1'
#
loop_
_entity.id
_entity.type
_entity.pdbx_description
1 polymer ?
#
loop_
_entity_poly.entity_id
_entity_poly.type
_entity_poly.pdbx_seq_one_letter_code
_entity_poly.pdbx_strand_id
1 'polypeptide(L)' 'MTRNFFDTNVLLYMYDDDEPRKKEKAIDVFERAAEDDLAILSTQVLQEFYVNATRRLARPLSP' A
#
# COMPACT_ATOMS: atom_id res chain seq x y z
N MET A 1 -10.28 -19.59 -4.94
CA MET A 1 -9.35 -18.59 -4.39
C MET A 1 -9.97 -17.21 -4.57
N THR A 2 -9.86 -16.35 -3.57
CA THR A 2 -10.50 -15.02 -3.55
C THR A 2 -9.47 -13.95 -3.89
N ARG A 3 -9.72 -13.18 -4.95
CA ARG A 3 -8.89 -12.01 -5.29
C ARG A 3 -9.17 -10.88 -4.30
N ASN A 4 -8.12 -10.23 -3.81
CA ASN A 4 -8.19 -9.15 -2.84
C ASN A 4 -7.88 -7.83 -3.54
N PHE A 5 -8.84 -6.90 -3.56
CA PHE A 5 -8.61 -5.56 -4.07
C PHE A 5 -8.00 -4.69 -2.96
N PHE A 6 -6.87 -4.06 -3.24
CA PHE A 6 -6.16 -3.21 -2.29
C PHE A 6 -6.37 -1.73 -2.59
N ASP A 7 -6.68 -0.98 -1.54
CA ASP A 7 -6.86 0.46 -1.58
C ASP A 7 -5.52 1.19 -1.38
N THR A 8 -5.48 2.46 -1.78
CA THR A 8 -4.33 3.36 -1.61
C THR A 8 -3.85 3.42 -0.17
N ASN A 9 -4.75 3.39 0.82
CA ASN A 9 -4.38 3.47 2.23
C ASN A 9 -3.48 2.32 2.67
N VAL A 10 -3.75 1.09 2.19
CA VAL A 10 -2.90 -0.06 2.51
C VAL A 10 -1.50 0.16 1.95
N LEU A 11 -1.41 0.64 0.71
CA LEU A 11 -0.13 0.97 0.10
C LEU A 11 0.62 2.06 0.87
N LEU A 12 -0.06 3.12 1.32
CA LEU A 12 0.57 4.20 2.08
C LEU A 12 1.08 3.71 3.44
N TYR A 13 0.29 2.93 4.17
CA TYR A 13 0.72 2.41 5.47
C TYR A 13 1.94 1.51 5.37
N MET A 14 2.18 0.79 4.27
CA MET A 14 3.41 0.03 4.07
C MET A 14 4.69 0.90 4.12
N TYR A 15 4.57 2.21 3.91
CA TYR A 15 5.70 3.17 3.92
C TYR A 15 5.59 4.22 5.04
N ASP A 16 4.60 4.12 5.92
CA ASP A 16 4.40 5.09 7.00
C ASP A 16 5.17 4.67 8.26
N ASP A 17 6.35 5.28 8.46
CA ASP A 17 7.19 5.04 9.63
C ASP A 17 6.61 5.57 10.94
N ASP A 18 5.63 6.49 10.86
CA ASP A 18 4.98 7.06 12.05
C ASP A 18 3.85 6.15 12.58
N GLU A 19 3.45 5.12 11.83
CA GLU A 19 2.36 4.17 12.15
C GLU A 19 2.81 2.69 12.10
N PRO A 20 3.79 2.26 12.93
CA PRO A 20 4.49 0.98 12.77
C PRO A 20 3.57 -0.26 12.85
N ARG A 21 2.50 -0.21 13.68
CA ARG A 21 1.54 -1.32 13.78
C ARG A 21 0.69 -1.46 12.52
N LYS A 22 0.27 -0.33 11.92
CA LYS A 22 -0.50 -0.35 10.67
C LYS A 22 0.41 -0.72 9.50
N LYS A 23 1.66 -0.28 9.52
CA LYS A 23 2.69 -0.67 8.55
C LYS A 23 2.92 -2.18 8.53
N GLU A 24 3.22 -2.77 9.68
CA GLU A 24 3.40 -4.23 9.79
C GLU A 24 2.16 -4.97 9.29
N LYS A 25 0.96 -4.50 9.67
CA LYS A 25 -0.28 -5.15 9.23
C LYS A 25 -0.52 -4.99 7.73
N ALA A 26 -0.23 -3.83 7.15
CA ALA A 26 -0.39 -3.54 5.74
C ALA A 26 0.53 -4.41 4.87
N ILE A 27 1.79 -4.56 5.30
CA ILE A 27 2.77 -5.44 4.66
C ILE A 27 2.27 -6.89 4.73
N ASP A 28 1.91 -7.38 5.92
CA ASP A 28 1.43 -8.76 6.13
C ASP A 28 0.22 -9.12 5.25
N VAL A 29 -0.78 -8.24 5.14
CA VAL A 29 -1.97 -8.55 4.33
C VAL A 29 -1.70 -8.47 2.83
N PHE A 30 -0.82 -7.57 2.40
CA PHE A 30 -0.46 -7.42 1.00
C PHE A 30 0.41 -8.57 0.53
N GLU A 31 1.46 -8.92 1.27
CA GLU A 31 2.39 -10.00 0.94
C GLU A 31 1.67 -11.34 0.82
N ARG A 32 0.81 -11.70 1.78
CA ARG A 32 0.01 -12.94 1.71
C ARG A 32 -0.83 -13.03 0.43
N ALA A 33 -1.40 -11.92 -0.04
CA ALA A 33 -2.19 -11.93 -1.26
C ALA A 33 -1.31 -11.89 -2.52
N ALA A 34 -0.15 -11.24 -2.46
CA ALA A 34 0.79 -11.13 -3.56
C ALA A 34 1.50 -12.46 -3.84
N GLU A 35 1.88 -13.20 -2.80
CA GLU A 35 2.49 -14.53 -2.89
C GLU A 35 1.62 -15.53 -3.67
N ASP A 36 0.29 -15.40 -3.54
CA ASP A 36 -0.70 -16.24 -4.22
C ASP A 36 -1.19 -15.67 -5.58
N ASP A 37 -0.61 -14.57 -6.09
CA ASP A 37 -1.09 -13.83 -7.28
C ASP A 37 -2.56 -13.36 -7.16
N LEU A 38 -3.02 -13.11 -5.93
CA LEU A 38 -4.39 -12.68 -5.61
C LEU A 38 -4.51 -11.19 -5.31
N ALA A 39 -3.40 -10.44 -5.24
CA ALA A 39 -3.41 -9.01 -5.02
C ALA A 39 -3.82 -8.24 -6.28
N ILE A 40 -4.92 -7.48 -6.18
CA ILE A 40 -5.47 -6.67 -7.27
C ILE A 40 -5.35 -5.19 -6.93
N LEU A 41 -4.82 -4.43 -7.88
CA LEU A 41 -4.72 -2.98 -7.84
C LEU A 41 -5.35 -2.40 -9.10
N SER A 42 -5.88 -1.18 -9.00
CA SER A 42 -6.30 -0.41 -10.17
C SER A 42 -5.28 0.67 -10.51
N THR A 43 -5.32 1.16 -11.74
CA THR A 43 -4.54 2.33 -12.18
C THR A 43 -4.87 3.58 -11.36
N GLN A 44 -6.12 3.73 -10.88
CA GLN A 44 -6.51 4.82 -10.00
C GLN A 44 -5.79 4.74 -8.64
N VAL A 45 -5.77 3.55 -8.02
CA VAL A 45 -5.07 3.32 -6.75
C VAL A 45 -3.57 3.64 -6.89
N LEU A 46 -2.94 3.21 -7.99
CA LEU A 46 -1.53 3.50 -8.23
C LEU A 46 -1.25 5.00 -8.41
N GLN A 47 -2.12 5.72 -9.13
CA GLN A 47 -1.99 7.18 -9.30
C GLN A 47 -2.14 7.91 -7.97
N GLU A 48 -3.14 7.53 -7.17
CA GLU A 48 -3.37 8.12 -5.87
C GLU A 48 -2.21 7.81 -4.91
N PHE A 49 -1.71 6.58 -4.90
CA PHE A 49 -0.54 6.18 -4.13
C PHE A 49 0.67 7.04 -4.52
N TYR A 50 1.00 7.16 -5.81
CA TYR A 50 2.14 7.94 -6.26
C TYR A 50 2.09 9.39 -5.76
N VAL A 51 0.94 10.06 -5.90
CA VAL A 51 0.77 11.45 -5.45
C VAL A 51 0.92 11.57 -3.93
N ASN A 52 0.31 10.67 -3.16
CA ASN A 52 0.36 10.76 -1.70
C ASN A 52 1.74 10.36 -1.15
N ALA A 53 2.35 9.30 -1.69
CA ALA A 53 3.66 8.83 -1.28
C ALA A 53 4.77 9.86 -1.54
N THR A 54 4.72 10.57 -2.67
CA THR A 54 5.76 11.53 -3.06
C THR A 54 5.54 12.96 -2.56
N ARG A 55 4.34 13.30 -2.06
CA ARG A 55 4.01 14.70 -1.70
C ARG A 55 3.32 14.89 -0.36
N ARG A 56 2.71 13.85 0.22
CA ARG A 56 1.78 14.00 1.36
C ARG A 56 2.13 13.17 2.59
N LEU A 57 3.01 12.17 2.47
CA LEU A 57 3.57 11.52 3.64
C LEU A 57 4.37 12.53 4.49
N ALA A 58 4.41 12.31 5.81
CA ALA A 58 5.23 13.12 6.72
C ALA A 58 6.71 13.09 6.29
N ARG A 59 7.16 11.96 5.75
CA ARG A 59 8.42 11.78 5.06
C ARG A 59 8.15 11.30 3.63
N PRO A 60 8.10 12.20 2.64
CA PRO A 60 7.83 11.82 1.26
C PRO A 60 8.87 10.86 0.69
N LEU A 61 8.42 9.87 -0.07
CA LEU A 61 9.29 8.99 -0.85
C LEU A 61 9.84 9.73 -2.08
N SER A 62 11.03 9.35 -2.51
CA SER A 62 11.58 9.83 -3.79
C SER A 62 10.88 9.13 -4.96
N PRO A 63 10.55 9.84 -6.06
CA PRO A 63 9.96 9.26 -7.28
C PRO A 63 10.84 8.22 -7.98
#